data_AF-A0A392RLG5-F1
#
_entry.id   AF-A0A392RLG5-F1
#
_cell.length_a   1.000
_cell.length_b   1.000
_cell.length_c   1.000
_cell.angle_alpha   90.00
_cell.angle_beta   90.00
_cell.angle_gamma   90.00
#
_symmetry.space_group_name_H-M   'P 1'
#
loop_
_entity.id
_entity.type
_entity.pdbx_description
1 polymer ?
#
loop_
_entity_poly.entity_id
_entity_poly.type
_entity_poly.pdbx_seq_one_letter_code
_entity_poly.pdbx_strand_id
1 'polypeptide(L)'
;SVLRKNKEALGWIIEDLKGITPAYCMHKIKMEDEYKPVVQPQRRLNPGMNEVVRKEINKLLADGMIYPISDSPWDGECALTTED
;
A
#
# COMPACT_ATOMS: atom_id res chain seq x y z
N SER A 1 10.64 -9.41 -31.01
CA SER A 1 9.35 -9.65 -30.34
C SER A 1 8.73 -8.33 -29.94
N VAL A 2 7.39 -8.29 -29.81
CA VAL A 2 6.63 -7.11 -29.35
C VAL A 2 7.11 -6.64 -27.97
N LEU A 3 7.46 -7.57 -27.08
CA LEU A 3 7.99 -7.30 -25.74
C LEU A 3 9.26 -6.44 -25.75
N ARG A 4 10.20 -6.70 -26.68
CA ARG A 4 11.46 -5.93 -26.76
C ARG A 4 11.23 -4.49 -27.22
N LYS A 5 10.14 -4.22 -27.94
CA LYS A 5 9.77 -2.87 -28.40
C LYS A 5 9.00 -2.08 -27.34
N ASN A 6 8.39 -2.75 -26.36
CA ASN A 6 7.54 -2.14 -25.33
C ASN A 6 8.10 -2.39 -23.93
N LYS A 7 9.42 -2.24 -23.75
CA LYS A 7 10.06 -2.49 -22.44
C LYS A 7 9.57 -1.52 -21.36
N GLU A 8 9.23 -0.30 -21.75
CA GLU A 8 8.72 0.76 -20.88
C GLU A 8 7.28 0.51 -20.40
N ALA A 9 6.55 -0.39 -21.06
CA ALA A 9 5.22 -0.80 -20.62
C ALA A 9 5.26 -1.84 -19.48
N LEU A 10 6.46 -2.31 -19.11
CA LEU A 10 6.68 -3.30 -18.08
C LEU A 10 7.35 -2.60 -16.89
N GLY A 11 6.76 -2.75 -15.70
CA GLY A 11 7.36 -2.23 -14.47
C GLY A 11 8.44 -3.16 -13.95
N TRP A 12 9.71 -2.87 -14.23
CA TRP A 12 10.85 -3.69 -13.79
C TRP A 12 11.33 -3.28 -12.39
N ILE A 13 11.27 -1.99 -12.09
CA ILE A 13 11.52 -1.41 -10.77
C ILE A 13 10.26 -0.70 -10.26
N ILE A 14 10.19 -0.41 -8.95
CA ILE A 14 9.01 0.22 -8.35
C ILE A 14 8.72 1.59 -8.98
N GLU A 15 9.77 2.34 -9.34
CA GLU A 15 9.67 3.63 -10.03
C GLU A 15 8.99 3.53 -11.42
N ASP A 16 9.06 2.37 -12.08
CA ASP A 16 8.39 2.15 -13.37
C ASP A 16 6.88 1.95 -13.20
N LEU A 17 6.42 1.58 -12.01
CA LEU A 17 5.00 1.38 -11.69
C LEU A 17 4.34 2.76 -11.52
N LYS A 18 4.04 3.42 -12.64
CA LYS A 18 3.22 4.63 -12.62
C LYS A 18 1.80 4.26 -12.24
N GLY A 19 1.45 4.48 -10.97
CA GLY A 19 0.10 4.30 -10.47
C GLY A 19 -0.93 5.15 -11.23
N ILE A 20 -2.20 4.80 -11.13
CA ILE A 20 -3.30 5.63 -11.63
C ILE A 20 -3.50 6.77 -10.62
N THR A 21 -3.47 8.02 -11.09
CA THR A 21 -3.73 9.16 -10.19
C THR A 21 -5.14 9.02 -9.59
N PRO A 22 -5.31 9.21 -8.27
CA PRO A 22 -6.63 9.16 -7.64
C PRO A 22 -7.68 10.08 -8.27
N ALA A 23 -7.22 11.19 -8.88
CA ALA A 23 -8.06 12.11 -9.65
C ALA A 23 -8.76 11.46 -10.86
N TYR A 24 -8.17 10.42 -11.46
CA TYR A 24 -8.78 9.69 -12.56
C TYR A 24 -9.72 8.59 -12.09
N CYS A 25 -9.30 7.84 -11.07
CA CYS A 25 -10.07 6.72 -10.55
C CYS A 25 -9.70 6.45 -9.10
N MET A 26 -10.69 6.51 -8.22
CA MET A 26 -10.58 6.02 -6.85
C MET A 26 -11.51 4.84 -6.68
N HIS A 27 -10.97 3.73 -6.20
CA HIS A 27 -11.79 2.56 -5.89
C HIS A 27 -12.37 2.71 -4.49
N LYS A 28 -13.70 2.66 -4.36
CA LYS A 28 -14.39 2.61 -3.08
C LYS A 28 -14.86 1.19 -2.81
N ILE A 29 -14.31 0.57 -1.77
CA ILE A 29 -14.78 -0.72 -1.27
C ILE A 29 -16.14 -0.47 -0.60
N LYS A 30 -17.19 -1.16 -1.05
CA LYS A 30 -18.52 -1.08 -0.44
C LYS A 30 -18.58 -2.06 0.75
N MET A 31 -19.00 -1.54 1.90
CA MET A 31 -19.22 -2.33 3.11
C MET A 31 -20.74 -2.39 3.40
N GLU A 32 -21.15 -3.39 4.17
CA GLU A 32 -22.53 -3.46 4.68
C GLU A 32 -22.77 -2.35 5.72
N ASP A 33 -23.99 -1.80 5.77
CA ASP A 33 -24.33 -0.66 6.63
C ASP A 33 -24.15 -0.94 8.13
N GLU A 34 -24.27 -2.21 8.53
CA GLU A 34 -24.13 -2.66 9.92
C GLU A 34 -22.69 -3.11 10.27
N TYR A 35 -21.77 -3.07 9.30
CA TYR A 35 -20.41 -3.54 9.51
C TYR A 35 -19.66 -2.63 10.51
N LYS A 36 -18.95 -3.25 11.45
CA LYS A 36 -18.09 -2.55 12.41
C LYS A 36 -16.61 -2.91 12.18
N PRO A 37 -15.70 -1.92 12.18
CA PRO A 37 -14.27 -2.15 12.12
C PRO A 37 -13.81 -3.15 13.18
N VAL A 38 -12.92 -4.07 12.81
CA VAL A 38 -12.31 -5.02 13.73
C VAL A 38 -10.80 -4.81 13.74
N VAL A 39 -10.28 -4.43 14.91
CA VAL A 39 -8.86 -4.25 15.14
C VAL A 39 -8.21 -5.60 15.42
N GLN A 40 -7.27 -6.00 14.56
CA GLN A 40 -6.42 -7.18 14.80
C GLN A 40 -5.11 -6.76 15.46
N PRO A 41 -4.64 -7.46 16.51
CA PRO A 41 -3.34 -7.18 17.10
C PRO A 41 -2.21 -7.39 16.10
N GLN A 42 -1.24 -6.47 16.09
CA GLN A 42 -0.09 -6.55 15.22
C GLN A 42 0.72 -7.83 15.49
N ARG A 43 1.02 -8.58 14.42
CA ARG A 43 1.79 -9.83 14.53
C ARG A 43 3.26 -9.53 14.81
N ARG A 44 3.83 -10.22 15.79
CA ARG A 44 5.27 -10.10 16.11
C ARG A 44 6.10 -10.77 15.01
N LEU A 45 6.94 -9.99 14.34
CA LEU A 45 7.92 -10.49 13.39
C LEU A 45 9.24 -10.83 14.10
N ASN A 46 9.99 -11.79 13.56
CA ASN A 46 11.35 -12.03 14.01
C ASN A 46 12.26 -10.82 13.66
N PRO A 47 13.34 -10.56 14.42
CA PRO A 47 14.14 -9.36 14.23
C PRO A 47 14.73 -9.18 12.82
N GLY A 48 15.24 -10.26 12.20
CA GLY A 48 15.80 -10.20 10.85
C GLY A 48 14.76 -9.87 9.79
N MET A 49 13.55 -10.40 9.92
CA MET A 49 12.43 -10.08 9.04
C MET A 49 11.94 -8.64 9.26
N ASN A 50 11.95 -8.15 10.50
CA ASN A 50 11.54 -6.78 10.82
C ASN A 50 12.42 -5.75 10.11
N GLU A 51 13.73 -5.99 10.03
CA GLU A 51 14.65 -5.13 9.29
C GLU A 51 14.34 -5.10 7.79
N VAL A 52 14.11 -6.26 7.18
CA VAL A 52 13.75 -6.38 5.76
C VAL A 52 12.41 -5.69 5.48
N VAL A 53 11.39 -5.97 6.29
CA VAL A 53 10.05 -5.37 6.15
C VAL A 53 10.12 -3.85 6.28
N ARG A 54 10.86 -3.34 7.26
CA ARG A 54 11.06 -1.89 7.43
C ARG A 54 11.73 -1.25 6.22
N LYS A 55 12.73 -1.93 5.63
CA LYS A 55 13.41 -1.45 4.43
C LYS A 55 12.44 -1.37 3.24
N GLU A 56 11.58 -2.36 3.04
CA GLU A 56 10.60 -2.34 1.96
C GLU A 56 9.49 -1.30 2.20
N ILE A 57 8.98 -1.17 3.43
CA ILE A 57 8.01 -0.12 3.79
C ILE A 57 8.57 1.27 3.47
N ASN A 58 9.83 1.53 3.83
CA ASN A 58 10.47 2.83 3.55
C ASN A 58 10.60 3.13 2.06
N LYS A 59 10.84 2.11 1.21
CA LYS A 59 10.85 2.31 -0.25
C LYS A 59 9.46 2.70 -0.76
N LEU A 60 8.43 1.97 -0.34
CA LEU A 60 7.05 2.25 -0.75
C LEU A 60 6.58 3.64 -0.28
N LEU A 61 7.01 4.07 0.90
CA LEU A 61 6.77 5.43 1.41
C LEU A 61 7.49 6.47 0.56
N ALA A 62 8.76 6.25 0.21
CA ALA A 62 9.54 7.18 -0.61
C ALA A 62 8.95 7.33 -2.02
N ASP A 63 8.40 6.25 -2.58
CA ASP A 63 7.77 6.23 -3.90
C ASP A 63 6.31 6.77 -3.86
N GLY A 64 5.78 7.11 -2.68
CA GLY A 64 4.42 7.64 -2.53
C GLY A 64 3.32 6.61 -2.77
N MET A 65 3.66 5.32 -2.76
CA MET A 65 2.70 4.22 -2.96
C MET A 65 1.85 3.96 -1.71
N ILE A 66 2.40 4.27 -0.54
CA ILE A 66 1.72 4.19 0.76
C ILE A 66 1.96 5.47 1.56
N TYR A 67 1.10 5.76 2.52
CA TYR A 67 1.21 6.90 3.44
C TYR A 67 0.75 6.50 4.85
N PRO A 68 1.27 7.15 5.90
CA PRO A 68 0.86 6.87 7.28
C PRO A 68 -0.54 7.42 7.57
N ILE A 69 -1.29 6.71 8.42
CA ILE A 69 -2.60 7.12 8.93
C ILE A 69 -2.55 6.97 10.44
N SER A 70 -2.96 8.02 11.17
CA SER A 70 -2.89 8.07 12.63
C SER A 70 -4.11 7.48 13.33
N ASP A 71 -5.32 7.74 12.81
CA ASP A 71 -6.56 7.56 13.57
C ASP A 71 -7.59 6.67 12.87
N SER A 72 -7.12 5.63 12.17
CA SER A 72 -8.04 4.72 11.48
C SER A 72 -8.80 3.85 12.50
N PRO A 73 -10.14 3.76 12.40
CA PRO A 73 -10.91 2.89 13.29
C PRO A 73 -10.67 1.40 12.99
N TRP A 74 -9.87 1.09 11.97
CA TRP A 74 -9.54 -0.24 11.48
C TRP A 74 -8.19 -0.75 12.01
N ASP A 75 -7.38 0.10 12.65
CA ASP A 75 -5.99 -0.24 12.97
C ASP A 75 -5.75 -0.76 14.39
N GLY A 76 -5.08 -1.92 14.41
CA GLY A 76 -4.11 -2.29 15.42
C GLY A 76 -2.74 -2.18 14.77
N GLU A 77 -2.13 -1.01 14.83
CA GLU A 77 -0.73 -0.72 14.47
C GLU A 77 -0.23 -1.36 13.15
N CYS A 78 -0.85 -1.03 12.00
CA CYS A 78 -0.19 -0.98 10.68
C CYS A 78 -1.12 -0.37 9.61
N ALA A 79 -0.98 0.95 9.40
CA ALA A 79 -1.77 1.76 8.47
C ALA A 79 -1.87 1.20 7.04
N LEU A 80 -3.07 1.26 6.44
CA LEU A 80 -3.33 1.60 5.02
C LEU A 80 -4.80 2.08 4.75
N THR A 81 -4.90 3.26 4.13
CA THR A 81 -6.06 4.01 3.53
C THR A 81 -7.19 4.51 4.48
N THR A 82 -7.76 5.72 4.40
CA THR A 82 -7.90 6.77 3.37
C THR A 82 -7.76 8.20 3.96
N GLU A 83 -7.16 9.17 3.25
CA GLU A 83 -7.49 10.60 3.44
C GLU A 83 -8.85 10.93 2.75
N ASP A 84 -9.58 11.90 3.31
CA ASP A 84 -10.94 12.35 2.92
C ASP A 84 -11.15 12.67 1.42
#